data_AF-A0A7V5GAM7-F1
#
_entry.id   AF-A0A7V5GAM7-F1
#
_cell.length_a   1.000
_cell.length_b   1.000
_cell.length_c   1.000
_cell.angle_alpha   90.00
_cell.angle_beta   90.00
_cell.angle_gamma   90.00
#
_symmetry.space_group_name_H-M   'P 1'
#
loop_
_entity.id
_entity.type
_entity.pdbx_description
1 polymer ?
#
loop_
_entity_poly.entity_id
_entity_poly.type
_entity_poly.pdbx_seq_one_letter_code
_entity_poly.pdbx_strand_id
1 'polypeptide(L)'
;MIEVKKKDRESSESLIRRFSHRVQQSGILMQVRKSRFRTAKKTRRQIREGAMYKEKVRKVVNKLKKMGKFDEENFKNVKKKLID
;
A
#
# COMPACT_ATOMS: atom_id res chain seq x y z
N MET A 1 16.57 -1.66 -12.48
CA MET A 1 16.51 -1.10 -13.85
C MET A 1 15.54 -1.96 -14.64
N ILE A 2 14.61 -1.34 -15.39
CA ILE A 2 13.64 -2.08 -16.21
C ILE A 2 14.13 -2.01 -17.64
N GLU A 3 14.49 -3.16 -18.18
CA GLU A 3 14.99 -3.28 -19.55
C GLU A 3 14.17 -4.34 -20.28
N VAL A 4 13.85 -4.08 -21.55
CA VAL A 4 13.22 -5.04 -22.45
C VAL A 4 14.00 -5.03 -23.77
N LYS A 5 14.54 -6.19 -24.15
CA LYS A 5 15.25 -6.37 -25.42
C LYS A 5 14.26 -6.79 -26.52
N LYS A 6 14.48 -6.27 -27.72
CA LYS A 6 13.71 -6.63 -28.91
C LYS A 6 13.93 -8.10 -29.24
N LYS A 7 12.85 -8.83 -29.54
CA LYS A 7 12.91 -10.21 -30.02
C LYS A 7 12.93 -10.24 -31.55
N ASP A 8 13.37 -11.36 -32.12
CA ASP A 8 13.29 -11.57 -33.57
C ASP A 8 11.85 -11.53 -34.07
N ARG A 9 11.66 -10.88 -35.23
CA ARG A 9 10.35 -10.62 -35.87
C ARG A 9 9.34 -9.85 -34.99
N GLU A 10 9.80 -9.14 -33.97
CA GLU A 10 8.93 -8.30 -33.14
C GLU A 10 8.68 -6.92 -33.77
N SER A 11 7.42 -6.49 -33.80
CA SER A 11 7.05 -5.12 -34.16
C SER A 11 7.38 -4.13 -33.04
N SER A 12 7.69 -2.88 -33.41
CA SER A 12 8.02 -1.83 -32.43
C SER A 12 6.88 -1.58 -31.43
N GLU A 13 5.63 -1.71 -31.85
CA GLU A 13 4.46 -1.55 -30.96
C GLU A 13 4.40 -2.64 -29.88
N SER A 14 4.65 -3.89 -30.26
CA SER A 14 4.68 -5.02 -29.31
C SER A 14 5.77 -4.83 -28.25
N LEU A 15 6.94 -4.34 -28.66
CA LEU A 15 8.03 -4.01 -27.75
C LEU A 15 7.62 -2.94 -26.72
N ILE A 16 6.97 -1.85 -27.17
CA ILE A 16 6.47 -0.75 -26.31
C ILE A 16 5.40 -1.26 -25.33
N ARG A 17 4.49 -2.13 -25.77
CA ARG A 17 3.48 -2.74 -24.89
C ARG A 17 4.12 -3.58 -23.79
N ARG A 18 5.10 -4.42 -24.11
CA ARG A 18 5.82 -5.22 -23.11
C ARG A 18 6.60 -4.36 -22.13
N PHE A 19 7.25 -3.31 -22.62
CA PHE A 19 7.94 -2.35 -21.76
C PHE A 19 6.96 -1.68 -20.80
N SER A 20 5.83 -1.18 -21.31
CA SER A 20 4.78 -0.56 -20.50
C SER A 20 4.25 -1.51 -19.42
N HIS A 21 3.98 -2.77 -19.78
CA HIS A 21 3.55 -3.79 -18.83
C HIS A 21 4.61 -4.09 -17.76
N ARG A 22 5.89 -4.21 -18.14
CA ARG A 22 7.00 -4.38 -17.20
C ARG A 22 7.14 -3.18 -16.25
N VAL A 23 6.97 -1.96 -16.75
CA VAL A 23 6.95 -0.73 -15.92
C VAL A 23 5.79 -0.75 -14.93
N GLN A 24 4.59 -1.14 -15.37
CA GLN A 24 3.42 -1.25 -14.48
C GLN A 24 3.63 -2.31 -13.40
N GLN A 25 4.04 -3.52 -13.78
CA GLN A 25 4.29 -4.63 -12.84
C GLN A 25 5.40 -4.32 -11.83
N SER A 26 6.43 -3.58 -12.25
CA SER A 26 7.54 -3.21 -11.36
C SER A 26 7.14 -2.28 -10.21
N GLY A 27 6.02 -1.56 -10.33
CA GLY A 27 5.59 -0.55 -9.37
C GLY A 27 6.53 0.67 -9.27
N ILE A 28 7.53 0.82 -10.15
CA ILE A 28 8.54 1.88 -10.05
C ILE A 28 7.92 3.28 -10.08
N LEU A 29 6.85 3.46 -10.87
CA LEU A 29 6.11 4.72 -10.93
C LEU A 29 5.48 5.08 -9.58
N MET A 30 4.95 4.10 -8.84
CA MET A 30 4.39 4.33 -7.51
C MET A 30 5.49 4.67 -6.51
N GLN A 31 6.63 3.98 -6.57
CA GLN A 31 7.77 4.28 -5.71
C GLN A 31 8.27 5.71 -5.93
N VAL A 32 8.51 6.10 -7.18
CA VAL A 32 8.96 7.45 -7.54
C VAL A 32 7.94 8.52 -7.12
N ARG A 33 6.64 8.28 -7.33
CA ARG A 33 5.59 9.20 -6.87
C ARG A 33 5.60 9.36 -5.33
N LYS A 34 5.79 8.26 -4.59
CA LYS A 34 5.85 8.27 -3.13
C LYS A 34 7.09 8.97 -2.59
N SER A 35 8.23 8.85 -3.27
CA SER A 35 9.50 9.46 -2.87
C SER A 35 9.76 10.84 -3.50
N ARG A 36 8.82 11.37 -4.30
CA ARG A 36 8.97 12.64 -5.03
C ARG A 36 9.31 13.81 -4.11
N PHE A 37 8.75 13.81 -2.90
CA PHE A 37 8.94 14.86 -1.92
C PHE A 37 9.57 14.31 -0.65
N ARG A 38 10.39 15.13 0.01
CA ARG A 38 10.95 14.78 1.31
C ARG A 38 9.84 14.72 2.35
N THR A 39 9.73 13.58 3.01
CA THR A 39 8.87 13.40 4.18
C THR A 39 9.70 13.59 5.44
N ALA A 40 9.22 14.42 6.37
CA ALA A 40 9.87 14.59 7.66
C ALA A 40 9.82 13.28 8.47
N LYS A 41 10.89 12.98 9.22
CA LYS A 41 10.86 11.85 10.16
C LYS A 41 9.80 12.14 11.23
N LYS A 42 9.04 11.11 11.61
CA LYS A 42 8.04 11.22 12.68
C LYS A 42 8.70 11.59 14.00
N THR A 43 8.08 12.48 14.75
CA THR A 43 8.53 12.81 16.11
C THR A 43 8.29 11.64 17.07
N ARG A 44 8.96 11.63 18.23
CA ARG A 44 8.75 10.61 19.27
C ARG A 44 7.27 10.50 19.67
N ARG A 45 6.57 11.65 19.78
CA ARG A 45 5.14 11.71 20.07
C ARG A 45 4.29 11.03 18.98
N GLN A 46 4.51 11.36 17.72
CA GLN A 46 3.80 10.76 16.59
C GLN A 46 4.04 9.25 16.47
N ILE A 47 5.23 8.78 16.83
CA ILE A 47 5.55 7.34 16.88
C ILE A 47 4.73 6.67 17.99
N ARG A 48 4.68 7.24 19.20
CA ARG A 48 3.89 6.71 20.32
C ARG A 48 2.40 6.68 19.99
N GLU A 49 1.84 7.78 19.49
CA GLU A 49 0.42 7.86 19.09
C GLU A 49 0.08 6.79 18.04
N GLY A 50 0.95 6.59 17.04
CA GLY A 50 0.78 5.54 16.05
C GLY A 50 0.85 4.12 16.63
N ALA A 51 1.71 3.88 17.62
CA ALA A 51 1.79 2.60 18.31
C ALA A 51 0.53 2.31 19.15
N MET A 52 0.07 3.31 19.92
CA MET A 52 -1.18 3.22 20.70
C MET A 52 -2.39 2.94 19.80
N TYR A 53 -2.49 3.63 18.65
CA TYR A 53 -3.55 3.37 17.68
C TYR A 53 -3.51 1.93 17.15
N LYS A 54 -2.33 1.42 16.77
CA LYS A 54 -2.18 0.03 16.30
C LYS A 54 -2.62 -0.99 17.36
N GLU A 55 -2.29 -0.74 18.63
CA GLU A 55 -2.71 -1.60 19.73
C GLU A 55 -4.24 -1.58 19.92
N LYS A 56 -4.86 -0.40 19.91
CA LYS A 56 -6.32 -0.25 19.96
C LYS A 56 -7.01 -1.02 18.82
N VAL A 57 -6.53 -0.84 17.59
CA VAL A 57 -7.06 -1.56 16.41
C VAL A 57 -6.89 -3.07 16.57
N ARG A 58 -5.72 -3.55 17.03
CA ARG A 58 -5.49 -4.98 17.25
C ARG A 58 -6.46 -5.56 18.28
N LYS A 59 -6.73 -4.87 19.38
CA LYS A 59 -7.71 -5.31 20.40
C LYS A 59 -9.11 -5.43 19.81
N VAL A 60 -9.54 -4.45 19.03
CA VAL A 60 -10.84 -4.46 18.32
C VAL A 60 -10.93 -5.63 17.35
N VAL A 61 -9.92 -5.81 16.49
CA VAL A 61 -9.91 -6.89 15.49
C VAL A 61 -9.98 -8.25 16.17
N ASN A 62 -9.21 -8.45 17.24
CA ASN A 62 -9.23 -9.70 18.00
C ASN A 62 -10.61 -9.96 18.62
N LYS A 63 -11.28 -8.92 19.14
CA LYS A 63 -12.64 -9.03 19.68
C LYS A 63 -13.66 -9.41 18.60
N LEU A 64 -13.63 -8.73 17.45
CA LEU A 64 -14.52 -9.02 16.32
C LEU A 64 -14.34 -10.44 15.79
N LYS A 65 -13.08 -10.88 15.64
CA LYS A 65 -12.75 -12.26 15.25
C LYS A 65 -13.29 -13.29 16.25
N LYS A 66 -13.08 -13.06 17.56
CA LYS A 66 -13.62 -13.92 18.62
C LYS A 66 -15.15 -14.00 18.61
N MET A 67 -15.82 -12.92 18.21
CA MET A 67 -17.28 -12.84 18.12
C MET A 67 -17.85 -13.38 16.80
N GLY A 68 -17.00 -13.80 15.85
CA GLY A 68 -17.43 -14.21 14.50
C GLY A 68 -17.99 -13.06 13.66
N LYS A 69 -17.81 -11.80 14.07
CA LYS A 69 -18.34 -10.59 13.41
C LYS A 69 -17.26 -9.81 12.65
N PHE A 70 -16.22 -10.51 12.20
CA PHE A 70 -15.15 -9.87 11.43
C PHE A 70 -15.54 -9.85 9.96
N ASP A 71 -16.18 -8.75 9.55
CA ASP A 71 -16.41 -8.40 8.15
C ASP A 71 -15.82 -7.01 7.85
N GLU A 72 -15.76 -6.66 6.57
CA GLU A 72 -15.19 -5.38 6.13
C GLU A 72 -15.99 -4.17 6.62
N GLU A 73 -17.31 -4.30 6.73
CA GLU A 73 -18.19 -3.21 7.14
C GLU A 73 -18.07 -2.91 8.64
N ASN A 74 -18.13 -3.93 9.49
CA ASN A 74 -17.91 -3.78 10.93
C ASN A 74 -16.49 -3.28 11.21
N PHE A 75 -15.48 -3.74 10.47
CA PHE A 75 -14.13 -3.21 10.62
C PHE A 75 -14.05 -1.72 10.23
N LYS A 76 -14.66 -1.30 9.12
CA LYS A 76 -14.73 0.12 8.71
C LYS A 76 -15.46 0.97 9.76
N ASN A 77 -16.58 0.48 10.29
CA ASN A 77 -17.38 1.17 11.29
C ASN A 77 -16.63 1.35 12.61
N VAL A 78 -15.94 0.32 13.11
CA VAL A 78 -15.14 0.46 14.33
C VAL A 78 -13.89 1.31 14.09
N LYS A 79 -13.30 1.25 12.89
CA LYS A 79 -12.17 2.13 12.54
C LYS A 79 -12.57 3.60 12.54
N LYS A 80 -13.76 3.96 12.03
CA LYS A 80 -14.30 5.33 12.12
C LYS A 80 -14.41 5.80 13.58
N LYS A 81 -15.02 4.98 14.44
CA LYS A 81 -15.14 5.25 15.89
C LYS A 81 -13.82 5.34 16.68
N LEU A 82 -12.69 4.91 16.10
CA LEU A 82 -11.36 5.02 16.72
C LEU A 82 -10.60 6.28 16.29
N ILE A 83 -11.08 6.96 15.26
CA ILE A 83 -10.47 8.16 14.68
C ILE A 83 -11.20 9.42 15.19
N ASP A 84 -12.51 9.31 15.44
CA ASP A 84 -13.31 10.28 16.21
C ASP A 84 -12.95 10.25 17.70
#